data_AF-A0A5K1AL92-F1
#
_entry.id   AF-A0A5K1AL92-F1
#
_cell.length_a   1.000
_cell.length_b   1.000
_cell.length_c   1.000
_cell.angle_alpha   90.00
_cell.angle_beta   90.00
_cell.angle_gamma   90.00
#
_symmetry.space_group_name_H-M   'P 1'
#
loop_
_entity.id
_entity.type
_entity.pdbx_description
1 polymer ?
#
loop_
_entity_poly.entity_id
_entity_poly.type
_entity_poly.pdbx_seq_one_letter_code
_entity_poly.pdbx_strand_id
1 'polypeptide(L)' 'YLDPIYFGRYPESMIKKLEHRLPKFTDDEIALLRNSIDFVGLNHYTTRYITSSMSSEENTFYYDQEMDRI' A
#
# COMPACT_ATOMS: atom_id res chain seq x y z
N TYR A 1 2.57 -2.44 3.80
CA TYR A 1 2.76 -3.35 4.94
C TYR A 1 4.21 -3.71 5.17
N LEU A 2 5.00 -4.06 4.15
CA LEU A 2 6.38 -4.53 4.35
C LEU A 2 7.40 -3.40 4.65
N ASP A 3 7.21 -2.19 4.12
CA ASP A 3 8.16 -1.09 4.33
C ASP A 3 8.47 -0.78 5.81
N PRO A 4 7.50 -0.70 6.74
CA PRO A 4 7.80 -0.52 8.16
C PRO A 4 8.70 -1.62 8.74
N ILE A 5 8.56 -2.86 8.28
CA ILE A 5 9.31 -4.01 8.79
C ILE A 5 10.76 -4.00 8.28
N TYR A 6 10.98 -3.65 7.00
CA TYR A 6 12.33 -3.65 6.43
C TYR A 6 13.07 -2.32 6.57
N PHE A 7 12.35 -1.20 6.51
CA PHE A 7 12.91 0.15 6.44
C PHE A 7 12.57 1.01 7.64
N GLY A 8 11.73 0.53 8.57
CA GLY A 8 11.32 1.29 9.76
C GLY A 8 10.42 2.49 9.45
N ARG A 9 9.85 2.56 8.25
CA ARG A 9 9.01 3.70 7.83
C ARG A 9 7.95 3.27 6.83
N TYR A 10 6.89 4.06 6.74
CA TYR A 10 5.88 3.87 5.69
C TYR A 10 6.40 4.27 4.30
N PRO A 11 5.79 3.75 3.21
CA PRO A 11 6.13 4.19 1.86
C PRO A 11 5.87 5.70 1.67
N GLU A 12 6.73 6.38 0.91
CA GLU A 12 6.65 7.82 0.64
C GLU A 12 5.29 8.26 0.07
N SER A 13 4.73 7.46 -0.85
CA SER A 13 3.44 7.74 -1.46
C SER A 13 2.31 7.80 -0.42
N MET A 14 2.39 6.97 0.62
CA MET A 14 1.40 6.93 1.69
C MET A 14 1.59 8.11 2.65
N ILE A 15 2.83 8.44 3.00
CA ILE A 15 3.17 9.61 3.83
C ILE A 15 2.62 10.89 3.18
N LYS A 16 2.88 11.08 1.88
CA LYS A 16 2.42 12.25 1.12
C LYS A 16 0.90 12.32 0.97
N LYS A 17 0.20 11.18 0.85
CA LYS A 17 -1.25 11.15 0.57
C LYS A 17 -2.12 11.22 1.82
N LEU A 18 -1.64 10.68 2.94
CA LEU A 18 -2.43 10.56 4.17
C LEU A 18 -2.05 11.61 5.22
N GLU A 19 -0.82 12.11 5.20
CA GLU A 19 -0.32 13.17 6.07
C GLU A 19 -0.70 12.92 7.56
N HIS A 20 -1.50 13.81 8.15
CA HIS A 20 -1.91 13.76 9.55
C HIS A 20 -2.79 12.55 9.91
N ARG A 21 -3.41 11.89 8.92
CA ARG A 21 -4.21 10.66 9.15
C ARG A 21 -3.34 9.42 9.28
N LEU A 22 -2.07 9.50 8.87
CA LEU A 22 -1.16 8.38 9.00
C LEU A 22 -0.55 8.38 10.41
N PRO A 23 -0.75 7.32 11.22
CA PRO A 23 -0.10 7.22 12.52
C PRO A 23 1.42 7.27 12.37
N LYS A 24 2.10 7.85 13.36
CA LYS A 24 3.57 7.86 13.43
C LYS A 24 4.02 6.78 14.39
N PHE A 25 5.10 6.10 14.05
CA PHE A 25 5.76 5.21 14.98
C PHE A 25 6.68 6.02 15.91
N THR A 26 6.77 5.56 17.14
CA THR A 26 7.85 5.90 18.08
C THR A 26 9.13 5.13 17.72
N ASP A 27 10.27 5.58 18.23
CA ASP A 27 11.55 4.91 17.99
C ASP A 27 11.56 3.47 18.55
N ASP A 28 10.90 3.24 19.70
CA ASP A 28 10.78 1.92 20.31
C ASP A 28 9.92 0.96 19.46
N GLU A 29 8.83 1.46 18.87
CA GLU A 29 7.99 0.68 17.95
C GLU A 29 8.73 0.33 16.66
N ILE A 30 9.53 1.26 16.12
CA ILE A 30 10.39 0.98 14.96
C ILE A 30 11.44 -0.07 15.32
N ALA A 31 12.07 0.04 16.48
CA ALA A 31 13.06 -0.92 16.94
C ALA A 31 12.46 -2.33 17.09
N LEU A 32 11.22 -2.44 17.57
CA LEU A 32 10.49 -3.70 17.66
C LEU A 32 10.14 -4.29 16.30
N LEU A 33 9.78 -3.45 15.32
CA LEU A 33 9.32 -3.90 14.00
C LEU A 33 10.46 -4.21 13.03
N ARG A 34 11.61 -3.53 13.15
CA ARG A 34 12.66 -3.62 12.14
C ARG A 34 13.29 -5.00 12.14
N ASN A 35 13.25 -5.67 10.98
CA ASN A 35 13.76 -7.02 10.77
C ASN A 35 13.16 -8.09 11.70
N SER A 36 11.92 -7.90 12.17
CA SER A 36 11.24 -8.83 13.09
C SER A 36 10.60 -10.05 12.41
N ILE A 37 11.09 -10.43 11.23
CA ILE A 37 10.52 -11.51 10.41
C ILE A 37 11.58 -12.48 9.89
N ASP A 38 11.29 -13.78 10.01
CA ASP A 38 12.16 -14.85 9.50
C ASP A 38 11.77 -15.29 8.07
N PHE A 39 10.48 -15.15 7.72
CA PHE A 39 9.95 -15.48 6.40
C PHE A 39 8.75 -14.60 6.04
N VAL A 40 8.43 -14.52 4.75
CA VAL A 40 7.24 -13.82 4.23
C VAL A 40 6.37 -14.80 3.47
N GLY A 41 5.16 -15.05 3.96
CA GLY A 41 4.12 -15.79 3.23
C GLY A 41 3.31 -14.83 2.35
N LEU A 42 3.08 -15.19 1.09
CA LEU A 42 2.36 -14.35 0.13
C LEU A 42 1.05 -14.98 -0.35
N ASN A 43 -0.05 -14.38 0.11
CA ASN A 43 -1.43 -14.48 -0.40
C ASN A 43 -1.60 -14.04 -1.86
N HIS A 44 -1.65 -14.93 -2.87
CA HIS A 44 -1.98 -14.53 -4.25
C HIS A 44 -3.15 -15.32 -4.84
N TYR A 45 -4.13 -14.60 -5.40
CA TYR A 45 -5.34 -15.18 -5.98
C TYR A 45 -5.61 -14.73 -7.42
N THR A 46 -5.29 -13.47 -7.75
CA THR A 46 -5.53 -12.88 -9.07
C THR A 46 -4.71 -11.60 -9.24
N THR A 47 -4.70 -11.07 -10.47
CA THR A 47 -4.00 -9.84 -10.86
C THR A 47 -5.00 -8.85 -11.48
N ARG A 48 -4.72 -7.55 -11.37
CA ARG A 48 -5.57 -6.47 -11.88
C ARG A 48 -4.73 -5.47 -12.67
N TYR A 49 -5.30 -4.91 -13.74
CA TYR A 49 -4.74 -3.74 -14.42
C TYR A 49 -5.01 -2.48 -13.59
N ILE A 50 -4.06 -1.53 -13.60
CA ILE A 50 -4.14 -0.27 -12.84
C ILE A 50 -3.69 0.88 -13.77
N THR A 51 -4.48 1.95 -13.81
CA THR A 51 -4.16 3.19 -14.51
C THR A 51 -4.35 4.40 -13.59
N SER A 52 -3.82 5.57 -14.00
CA SER A 52 -4.00 6.82 -13.27
C SER A 52 -5.42 7.33 -13.45
N SER A 53 -6.20 7.41 -12.37
CA SER A 53 -7.54 8.02 -12.39
C SER A 53 -7.45 9.54 -12.22
N MET A 54 -8.10 10.29 -13.12
CA MET A 54 -8.23 11.76 -13.02
C MET A 54 -9.53 12.22 -12.34
N SER A 55 -10.50 11.31 -12.13
CA SER A 55 -11.81 11.63 -11.55
C SER A 55 -11.87 11.36 -10.04
N SER A 56 -12.68 12.17 -9.34
CA SER A 56 -13.00 12.05 -7.92
C SER A 56 -14.25 11.21 -7.64
N GLU A 57 -14.79 10.53 -8.65
CA GLU A 57 -16.05 9.78 -8.54
C GLU A 57 -15.84 8.35 -8.03
N GLU A 58 -16.89 7.82 -7.39
CA GLU A 58 -16.89 6.51 -6.75
C GLU A 58 -16.58 5.37 -7.73
N ASN A 59 -15.54 4.59 -7.39
CA ASN A 59 -15.31 3.21 -7.81
C ASN A 59 -15.63 2.85 -9.28
N THR A 60 -14.91 3.45 -10.23
CA THR A 60 -14.92 3.06 -11.66
C THR A 60 -14.25 1.71 -11.95
N PHE A 61 -13.76 1.03 -10.91
CA PHE A 61 -12.91 -0.16 -10.96
C PHE A 61 -13.41 -1.28 -11.89
N TYR A 62 -14.72 -1.54 -11.93
CA TYR A 62 -15.28 -2.59 -12.78
C TYR A 62 -15.40 -2.14 -14.24
N TYR A 63 -15.75 -0.89 -14.48
CA TYR A 63 -15.88 -0.33 -15.83
C TYR A 63 -14.53 -0.25 -16.54
N ASP A 64 -13.48 0.18 -15.84
CA ASP A 64 -12.14 0.32 -16.42
C ASP A 64 -11.55 -1.04 -16.85
N GLN A 65 -11.92 -2.13 -16.18
CA GLN A 65 -11.45 -3.48 -16.53
C GLN A 65 -12.24 -4.18 -17.64
N GLU A 66 -13.48 -3.75 -17.92
CA GLU A 66 -14.27 -4.28 -19.04
C GLU A 66 -13.88 -3.61 -20.36
N MET A 67 -13.57 -2.30 -20.34
CA MET A 67 -13.19 -1.54 -21.55
C MET A 67 -11.87 -2.00 -22.17
N ASP A 68 -10.98 -2.61 -21.40
CA ASP A 68 -9.69 -3.16 -21.89
C ASP A 68 -9.80 -4.61 -22.42
N ARG A 69 -10.98 -5.26 -22.37
CA ARG A 69 -11.20 -6.64 -22.89
C ARG A 69 -11.75 -6.71 -24.32
N ILE A 70 -11.43 -5.76 -25.19
CA ILE A 70 -11.81 -5.74 -26.61
C ILE A 70 -10.60 -6.12 -27.47
#